data_AF-A0A975MK48-F1
#
_entry.id   AF-A0A975MK48-F1
#
_cell.length_a   1.000
_cell.length_b   1.000
_cell.length_c   1.000
_cell.angle_alpha   90.00
_cell.angle_beta   90.00
_cell.angle_gamma   90.00
#
_symmetry.space_group_name_H-M   'P 1'
#
loop_
_entity.id
_entity.type
_entity.pdbx_description
1 polymer ?
#
loop_
_entity_poly.entity_id
_entity_poly.type
_entity_poly.pdbx_seq_one_letter_code
_entity_poly.pdbx_strand_id
1 'polypeptide(L)'
;MGTATFLLYMTALVAAWLLWNTLAPEPLRFDPYAFIFLTLVLSLQASYAAPLILLAQNRQEQRDRVQAEQDRQADARAHADMEFLAREVASLRMALGEVATRDYMRSEMRSLLSDLEERLPTPSQDEGGASTTSDADDAAPGSDGSR
;
A
#
# COMPACT_ATOMS: atom_id res chain seq x y z
N MET A 1 -25.55 -14.17 -14.51
CA MET A 1 -26.94 -14.08 -15.04
C MET A 1 -27.44 -15.50 -15.31
N GLY A 2 -28.10 -16.16 -14.35
CA GLY A 2 -28.47 -17.58 -14.51
C GLY A 2 -29.58 -18.08 -13.59
N THR A 3 -29.81 -17.46 -12.43
CA THR A 3 -30.82 -17.92 -11.48
C THR A 3 -32.25 -17.56 -11.90
N ALA A 4 -32.48 -16.35 -12.43
CA ALA A 4 -33.83 -15.87 -12.77
C ALA A 4 -34.47 -16.66 -13.92
N THR A 5 -33.71 -16.96 -14.97
CA THR A 5 -34.23 -17.70 -16.13
C THR A 5 -34.57 -19.15 -15.79
N PHE A 6 -33.78 -19.81 -14.94
CA PHE A 6 -34.07 -21.18 -14.48
C PHE A 6 -35.37 -21.25 -13.68
N LEU A 7 -35.57 -20.31 -12.74
CA LEU A 7 -36.79 -20.22 -11.96
C LEU A 7 -38.03 -20.02 -12.86
N LEU A 8 -37.92 -19.16 -13.88
CA LEU A 8 -39.00 -18.88 -14.81
C LEU A 8 -39.40 -20.12 -15.62
N TYR A 9 -38.44 -20.89 -16.13
CA TYR A 9 -38.72 -22.17 -16.81
C TYR A 9 -39.37 -23.20 -15.88
N MET A 10 -38.89 -23.34 -14.63
CA MET A 10 -39.48 -24.27 -13.67
C MET A 10 -40.92 -23.89 -13.31
N THR A 11 -41.20 -22.61 -13.07
CA THR A 11 -42.56 -22.12 -12.82
C THR A 11 -43.47 -22.32 -14.03
N ALA A 12 -42.98 -22.06 -15.24
CA ALA A 12 -43.75 -22.26 -16.46
C ALA A 12 -44.12 -23.73 -16.69
N LEU A 13 -43.19 -24.66 -16.44
CA LEU A 13 -43.44 -26.10 -16.57
C LEU A 13 -44.50 -26.58 -15.57
N VAL A 14 -44.37 -26.18 -14.29
CA VAL A 14 -45.36 -26.53 -13.25
C VAL A 14 -46.73 -25.94 -13.58
N ALA A 15 -46.78 -24.68 -14.02
CA ALA A 15 -48.02 -24.01 -14.41
C ALA A 15 -48.67 -24.67 -15.64
N ALA A 16 -47.89 -25.04 -16.65
CA ALA A 16 -48.37 -25.75 -17.83
C ALA A 16 -48.93 -27.13 -17.48
N TRP A 17 -48.27 -27.88 -16.59
CA TRP A 17 -48.74 -29.17 -16.10
C TRP A 17 -50.06 -29.04 -15.33
N LEU A 18 -50.14 -28.03 -14.45
CA LEU A 18 -51.34 -27.73 -13.68
C LEU A 18 -52.51 -27.34 -14.60
N LEU A 19 -52.28 -26.47 -15.59
CA LEU A 19 -53.28 -26.08 -16.59
C LEU A 19 -53.76 -27.29 -17.41
N TRP A 20 -52.82 -28.11 -17.90
CA TRP A 20 -53.17 -29.30 -18.68
C TRP A 20 -54.05 -30.26 -17.87
N ASN A 21 -53.68 -30.53 -16.62
CA ASN A 21 -54.42 -31.47 -15.79
C ASN A 21 -55.77 -30.92 -15.28
N THR A 22 -55.93 -29.59 -15.18
CA THR A 22 -57.18 -28.95 -14.74
C THR A 22 -58.16 -28.71 -15.89
N LEU A 23 -57.68 -28.35 -17.09
CA LEU A 23 -58.54 -28.14 -18.27
C LEU A 23 -58.83 -29.44 -19.05
N ALA A 24 -58.11 -30.54 -18.78
CA ALA A 24 -58.34 -31.81 -19.47
C ALA A 24 -59.70 -32.46 -19.08
N PRO A 25 -60.44 -33.01 -20.07
CA PRO A 25 -61.62 -33.83 -19.84
C PRO A 25 -61.30 -35.07 -18.98
N GLU A 26 -62.25 -35.52 -18.16
CA GLU A 26 -62.12 -36.69 -17.27
C GLU A 26 -61.38 -37.92 -17.84
N PRO A 27 -61.60 -38.35 -19.10
CA PRO A 27 -60.88 -39.51 -19.66
C PRO A 27 -59.40 -39.26 -20.03
N LEU A 28 -58.96 -38.00 -20.07
CA LEU A 28 -57.58 -37.58 -20.38
C LEU A 28 -56.83 -37.05 -19.15
N ARG A 29 -57.46 -37.05 -17.97
CA ARG A 29 -56.81 -36.66 -16.71
C ARG A 29 -55.82 -37.74 -16.30
N PHE A 30 -54.58 -37.55 -16.71
CA PHE A 30 -53.47 -38.47 -16.44
C PHE A 30 -53.09 -38.49 -14.94
N ASP A 31 -53.50 -37.49 -14.14
CA ASP A 31 -53.17 -37.37 -12.71
C ASP A 31 -54.35 -36.82 -11.86
N PRO A 32 -55.33 -37.64 -11.42
CA PRO A 32 -56.44 -37.20 -10.56
C PRO A 32 -56.00 -36.65 -9.19
N TYR A 33 -56.94 -36.06 -8.43
CA TYR A 33 -56.69 -35.29 -7.19
C TYR A 33 -55.69 -35.94 -6.20
N ALA A 34 -54.48 -35.38 -6.18
CA ALA A 34 -53.32 -35.55 -5.29
C ALA A 34 -52.02 -35.18 -6.03
N PHE A 35 -52.08 -35.04 -7.37
CA PHE A 35 -50.94 -34.78 -8.25
C PHE A 35 -49.74 -35.67 -7.90
N ILE A 36 -49.99 -36.98 -7.80
CA ILE A 36 -49.04 -37.92 -7.20
C ILE A 36 -47.79 -38.03 -8.07
N PHE A 37 -47.94 -37.94 -9.40
CA PHE A 37 -46.83 -37.96 -10.34
C PHE A 37 -45.99 -36.69 -10.24
N LEU A 38 -46.62 -35.52 -10.14
CA LEU A 38 -45.90 -34.26 -9.93
C LEU A 38 -45.10 -34.32 -8.63
N THR A 39 -45.69 -34.84 -7.55
CA THR A 39 -45.03 -35.00 -6.25
C THR A 39 -43.85 -35.98 -6.33
N LEU A 40 -43.99 -37.10 -7.04
CA LEU A 40 -42.91 -38.05 -7.27
C LEU A 40 -41.76 -37.42 -8.05
N VAL A 41 -42.06 -36.70 -9.13
CA VAL A 41 -41.04 -36.01 -9.94
C VAL A 41 -40.34 -34.93 -9.13
N LEU A 42 -41.06 -34.13 -8.34
CA LEU A 42 -40.47 -33.09 -7.48
C LEU A 42 -39.61 -33.69 -6.37
N SER A 43 -40.02 -34.81 -5.76
CA SER A 43 -39.20 -35.46 -4.73
C SER A 43 -37.92 -36.07 -5.31
N LEU A 44 -37.99 -36.68 -6.50
CA LEU A 44 -36.82 -37.09 -7.25
C LEU A 44 -35.94 -35.88 -7.61
N GLN A 45 -36.55 -34.75 -7.97
CA GLN A 45 -35.85 -33.53 -8.32
C GLN A 45 -34.99 -33.00 -7.16
N ALA A 46 -35.55 -32.98 -5.96
CA ALA A 46 -34.82 -32.62 -4.76
C ALA A 46 -33.70 -33.63 -4.44
N SER A 47 -33.96 -34.92 -4.65
CA SER A 47 -32.99 -35.99 -4.34
C SER A 47 -31.73 -35.92 -5.23
N TYR A 48 -31.88 -35.67 -6.54
CA TYR A 48 -30.71 -35.55 -7.43
C TYR A 48 -30.00 -34.18 -7.30
N ALA A 49 -30.68 -33.15 -6.80
CA ALA A 49 -30.08 -31.83 -6.60
C ALA A 49 -28.97 -31.86 -5.54
N ALA A 50 -29.17 -32.60 -4.44
CA ALA A 50 -28.20 -32.71 -3.36
C ALA A 50 -26.78 -33.14 -3.81
N PRO A 51 -26.59 -34.25 -4.55
CA PRO A 51 -25.25 -34.65 -5.02
C PRO A 51 -24.66 -33.69 -6.06
N LEU A 52 -25.47 -33.09 -6.93
CA LEU A 52 -24.98 -32.08 -7.88
C LEU A 52 -24.50 -30.83 -7.15
N ILE A 53 -25.21 -30.41 -6.10
CA ILE A 53 -24.80 -29.29 -5.24
C ILE A 53 -23.48 -29.65 -4.55
N LEU A 54 -23.32 -30.86 -4.02
CA LEU A 54 -22.07 -31.30 -3.39
C LEU A 54 -20.89 -31.30 -4.38
N LEU A 55 -21.08 -31.72 -5.63
CA LEU A 55 -20.04 -31.66 -6.66
C LEU A 55 -19.71 -30.22 -7.06
N ALA A 56 -20.73 -29.36 -7.19
CA ALA A 56 -20.55 -27.94 -7.46
C ALA A 56 -19.80 -27.25 -6.32
N GLN A 57 -20.15 -27.57 -5.06
CA GLN A 57 -19.49 -27.08 -3.85
C GLN A 57 -18.03 -27.54 -3.80
N ASN A 58 -17.74 -28.84 -4.00
CA ASN A 58 -16.35 -29.34 -4.05
C ASN A 58 -15.50 -28.60 -5.09
N ARG A 59 -16.05 -28.35 -6.28
CA ARG A 59 -15.33 -27.60 -7.32
C ARG A 59 -15.13 -26.14 -6.96
N GLN A 60 -16.12 -25.52 -6.32
CA GLN A 60 -16.01 -24.13 -5.85
C GLN A 60 -14.94 -24.03 -4.76
N GLU A 61 -14.98 -24.93 -3.78
CA GLU A 61 -14.05 -24.98 -2.66
C GLU A 61 -12.60 -25.24 -3.11
N GLN A 62 -12.40 -26.08 -4.13
CA GLN A 62 -11.08 -26.25 -4.77
C GLN A 62 -10.58 -24.95 -5.42
N ARG A 63 -11.44 -24.22 -6.13
CA ARG A 63 -11.07 -22.92 -6.72
C ARG A 63 -10.76 -21.89 -5.64
N ASP A 64 -11.62 -21.80 -4.62
CA ASP A 64 -11.47 -20.87 -3.51
C ASP A 64 -10.16 -21.15 -2.75
N ARG A 65 -9.80 -22.44 -2.59
CA ARG A 65 -8.52 -22.84 -1.99
C ARG A 65 -7.32 -22.38 -2.82
N VAL A 66 -7.34 -22.61 -4.13
CA VAL A 66 -6.25 -22.18 -5.04
C VAL A 66 -6.12 -20.65 -5.01
N GLN A 67 -7.25 -19.93 -5.05
CA GLN A 67 -7.26 -18.47 -4.94
C GLN A 67 -6.64 -18.02 -3.61
N ALA A 68 -7.04 -18.62 -2.48
CA ALA A 68 -6.49 -18.29 -1.18
C ALA A 68 -5.00 -18.61 -1.03
N GLU A 69 -4.49 -19.67 -1.69
CA GLU A 69 -3.06 -19.97 -1.73
C GLU A 69 -2.29 -18.94 -2.57
N GLN A 70 -2.84 -18.50 -3.70
CA GLN A 70 -2.25 -17.44 -4.53
C GLN A 70 -2.23 -16.08 -3.81
N ASP A 71 -3.34 -15.71 -3.16
CA ASP A 71 -3.44 -14.46 -2.41
C ASP A 71 -2.39 -14.42 -1.28
N ARG A 72 -2.23 -15.52 -0.52
CA ARG A 72 -1.16 -15.60 0.50
C ARG A 72 0.25 -15.43 -0.08
N GLN A 73 0.53 -16.02 -1.25
CA GLN A 73 1.83 -15.85 -1.90
C GLN A 73 2.03 -14.42 -2.41
N ALA A 74 0.98 -13.78 -2.91
CA ALA A 74 1.01 -12.39 -3.34
C ALA A 74 1.27 -11.46 -2.15
N ASP A 75 0.57 -11.66 -1.03
CA ASP A 75 0.76 -10.88 0.20
C ASP A 75 2.18 -11.01 0.75
N ALA A 76 2.72 -12.23 0.79
CA ALA A 76 4.10 -12.47 1.23
C ALA A 76 5.12 -11.74 0.35
N ARG A 77 4.92 -11.74 -0.97
CA ARG A 77 5.78 -10.99 -1.91
C ARG A 77 5.63 -9.49 -1.71
N ALA A 78 4.40 -8.99 -1.55
CA ALA A 78 4.14 -7.57 -1.32
C ALA A 78 4.80 -7.07 -0.02
N HIS A 79 4.79 -7.86 1.04
CA HIS A 79 5.51 -7.55 2.28
C HIS A 79 7.03 -7.48 2.06
N ALA A 80 7.61 -8.45 1.35
CA ALA A 80 9.05 -8.45 1.06
C ALA A 80 9.45 -7.25 0.17
N ASP A 81 8.66 -6.93 -0.85
CA ASP A 81 8.88 -5.77 -1.71
C ASP A 81 8.79 -4.46 -0.92
N MET A 82 7.83 -4.36 0.00
CA MET A 82 7.71 -3.20 0.89
C MET A 82 8.92 -3.07 1.82
N GLU A 83 9.40 -4.16 2.41
CA GLU A 83 10.63 -4.14 3.21
C GLU A 83 11.86 -3.74 2.40
N PHE A 84 11.97 -4.25 1.18
CA PHE A 84 13.05 -3.90 0.27
C PHE A 84 13.01 -2.40 -0.08
N LEU A 85 11.86 -1.90 -0.50
CA LEU A 85 11.66 -0.47 -0.77
C LEU A 85 11.92 0.39 0.47
N ALA A 86 11.50 -0.04 1.65
CA ALA A 86 11.77 0.69 2.89
C ALA A 86 13.27 0.79 3.20
N ARG A 87 14.01 -0.30 2.99
CA ARG A 87 15.48 -0.31 3.13
C ARG A 87 16.14 0.59 2.10
N GLU A 88 15.68 0.58 0.86
CA GLU A 88 16.24 1.46 -0.17
C GLU A 88 15.89 2.93 0.02
N VAL A 89 14.72 3.24 0.54
CA VAL A 89 14.37 4.61 0.94
C VAL A 89 15.25 5.07 2.11
N ALA A 90 15.53 4.18 3.08
CA ALA A 90 16.42 4.49 4.18
C ALA A 90 17.87 4.72 3.71
N SER A 91 18.39 3.87 2.80
CA SER A 91 19.73 4.01 2.22
C SER A 91 19.84 5.31 1.41
N LEU A 92 18.85 5.61 0.57
CA LEU A 92 18.77 6.85 -0.20
C LEU A 92 18.69 8.08 0.70
N ARG A 93 17.91 8.03 1.79
CA ARG A 93 17.82 9.10 2.77
C ARG A 93 19.16 9.36 3.46
N MET A 94 19.91 8.31 3.81
CA MET A 94 21.24 8.46 4.41
C MET A 94 22.22 9.08 3.41
N ALA A 95 22.28 8.57 2.18
CA ALA A 95 23.14 9.11 1.12
C ALA A 95 22.81 10.58 0.78
N LEU A 96 21.52 10.93 0.67
CA LEU A 96 21.08 12.32 0.50
C LEU A 96 21.35 13.16 1.74
N GLY A 97 21.25 12.60 2.94
CA GLY A 97 21.59 13.27 4.20
C GLY A 97 23.06 13.68 4.25
N GLU A 98 23.97 12.83 3.79
CA GLU A 98 25.40 13.16 3.66
C GLU A 98 25.66 14.24 2.60
N VAL A 99 25.05 14.13 1.42
CA VAL A 99 25.25 15.07 0.29
C VAL A 99 24.55 16.43 0.52
N ALA A 100 23.44 16.46 1.26
CA ALA A 100 22.69 17.67 1.57
C ALA A 100 23.00 18.23 2.96
N THR A 101 24.15 17.88 3.55
CA THR A 101 24.49 18.44 4.86
C THR A 101 24.65 19.95 4.72
N ARG A 102 23.94 20.71 5.57
CA ARG A 102 24.11 22.15 5.78
C ARG A 102 25.58 22.57 5.78
N ASP A 103 26.47 21.70 6.27
CA ASP A 103 27.90 21.94 6.35
C ASP A 103 28.62 21.81 5.00
N TYR A 104 28.20 20.94 4.08
CA TYR A 104 28.70 20.89 2.70
C TYR A 104 28.25 22.11 1.90
N MET A 105 26.96 22.47 1.98
CA MET A 105 26.47 23.70 1.35
C MET A 105 27.11 24.96 1.95
N ARG A 106 27.35 24.98 3.28
CA ARG A 106 28.01 26.08 3.96
C ARG A 106 29.49 26.14 3.62
N SER A 107 30.19 25.00 3.51
CA SER A 107 31.58 24.98 3.08
C SER A 107 31.72 25.45 1.66
N GLU A 108 30.81 25.07 0.75
CA GLU A 108 30.87 25.56 -0.63
C GLU A 108 30.52 27.03 -0.78
N MET A 109 29.49 27.51 -0.07
CA MET A 109 29.22 28.95 -0.02
C MET A 109 30.43 29.74 0.50
N ARG A 110 31.18 29.17 1.47
CA ARG A 110 32.37 29.82 2.05
C ARG A 110 33.60 29.73 1.15
N SER A 111 33.79 28.61 0.49
CA SER A 111 34.80 28.37 -0.55
C SER A 111 34.64 29.37 -1.70
N LEU A 112 33.42 29.48 -2.25
CA LEU A 112 33.10 30.44 -3.32
C LEU A 112 33.29 31.90 -2.89
N LEU A 113 32.96 32.24 -1.63
CA LEU A 113 33.22 33.58 -1.08
C LEU A 113 34.71 33.88 -0.95
N SER A 114 35.50 32.92 -0.46
CA SER A 114 36.96 33.03 -0.35
C SER A 114 37.62 33.26 -1.70
N ASP A 115 37.22 32.49 -2.72
CA ASP A 115 37.72 32.63 -4.09
C ASP A 115 37.42 34.01 -4.69
N LEU A 116 36.25 34.59 -4.37
CA LEU A 116 35.88 35.94 -4.78
C LEU A 116 36.70 37.01 -4.07
N GLU A 117 36.98 36.83 -2.78
CA GLU A 117 37.79 37.75 -1.98
C GLU A 117 39.26 37.73 -2.40
N GLU A 118 39.81 36.57 -2.75
CA GLU A 118 41.17 36.45 -3.28
C GLU A 118 41.33 37.03 -4.70
N ARG A 119 40.23 37.09 -5.47
CA ARG A 119 40.19 37.78 -6.77
C ARG A 119 40.02 39.30 -6.66
N LEU A 120 39.60 39.80 -5.50
CA LEU A 120 39.54 41.23 -5.23
C LEU A 120 40.86 41.65 -4.56
N PRO A 121 41.78 42.32 -5.27
CA PRO A 121 43.00 42.81 -4.66
C PRO A 121 42.61 43.79 -3.55
N THR A 122 42.95 43.45 -2.30
CA THR A 122 42.68 44.27 -1.12
C THR A 122 43.23 45.67 -1.34
N PRO A 123 42.42 46.75 -1.17
CA PRO A 123 42.99 48.09 -1.16
C PRO A 123 43.93 48.16 0.03
N SER A 124 45.21 48.31 -0.29
CA SER A 124 46.35 48.50 0.58
C SER A 124 45.97 49.29 1.85
N GLN A 125 45.98 48.61 2.99
CA GLN A 125 46.18 49.26 4.29
C GLN A 125 47.67 49.59 4.40
N ASP A 126 48.11 50.54 3.58
CA ASP A 126 49.30 51.34 3.82
C ASP A 126 48.77 52.76 4.01
N GLU A 127 48.88 53.29 5.22
CA GLU A 127 49.19 54.70 5.55
C GLU A 127 48.81 54.99 7.03
N GLY A 128 49.83 55.23 7.89
CA GLY A 128 49.74 56.30 8.90
C GLY A 128 50.16 56.01 10.35
N GLY A 129 51.41 56.34 10.70
CA GLY A 129 51.78 56.94 12.01
C GLY A 129 52.69 56.10 12.93
N ALA A 130 54.03 56.10 12.81
CA ALA A 130 55.02 57.13 13.17
C ALA A 130 55.33 57.28 14.69
N SER A 131 56.45 56.69 15.10
CA SER A 131 57.53 57.19 16.00
C SER A 131 57.23 58.07 17.22
N THR A 132 57.77 57.70 18.39
CA THR A 132 58.77 58.53 19.12
C THR A 132 59.47 57.68 20.19
N THR A 133 60.78 57.55 19.99
CA THR A 133 61.82 57.12 20.92
C THR A 133 62.00 58.19 22.00
N SER A 134 62.13 57.81 23.28
CA SER A 134 62.83 58.64 24.27
C SER A 134 63.35 57.75 25.39
N ASP A 135 64.66 57.48 25.32
CA ASP A 135 65.48 57.01 26.43
C ASP A 135 65.57 58.06 27.55
N ALA A 136 65.61 57.60 28.80
CA ALA A 136 66.34 58.13 29.97
C ALA A 136 65.71 57.45 31.21
N ASP A 137 66.33 56.43 31.80
CA ASP A 137 67.36 56.58 32.86
C ASP A 137 66.74 57.21 34.12
N ASP A 138 66.53 56.42 35.18
CA ASP A 138 67.06 56.68 36.53
C ASP A 138 66.47 55.72 37.60
N ALA A 139 67.39 55.19 38.41
CA ALA A 139 67.31 54.68 39.79
C ALA A 139 66.05 53.95 40.35
N ALA A 140 66.30 52.72 40.81
CA ALA A 140 65.60 52.06 41.93
C ALA A 140 65.98 52.69 43.30
N PRO A 141 65.60 52.15 44.49
CA PRO A 141 64.33 51.59 45.00
C PRO A 141 63.92 52.20 46.38
N GLY A 142 62.72 51.91 46.89
CA GLY A 142 62.32 52.17 48.30
C GLY A 142 60.81 51.95 48.50
N SER A 143 60.37 50.89 49.17
CA SER A 143 60.18 50.74 50.63
C SER A 143 58.91 51.41 51.17
N ASP A 144 58.20 50.66 52.02
CA ASP A 144 57.24 51.12 53.05
C ASP A 144 55.82 51.45 52.52
N GLY A 145 54.70 51.09 53.14
CA GLY A 145 54.41 50.51 54.44
C GLY A 145 52.92 50.75 54.75
N SER A 146 52.29 49.79 55.45
CA SER A 146 51.17 49.95 56.38
C SER A 146 50.01 50.94 56.07
N ARG A 147 48.80 50.41 55.85
CA ARG A 147 47.63 50.56 56.76
C ARG A 147 46.38 49.88 56.20
#